data_AF-A0A1F9G157-F1
#
_entry.id   AF-A0A1F9G157-F1
#
_cell.length_a   1.000
_cell.length_b   1.000
_cell.length_c   1.000
_cell.angle_alpha   90.00
_cell.angle_beta   90.00
_cell.angle_gamma   90.00
#
_symmetry.space_group_name_H-M   'P 1'
#
loop_
_entity.id
_entity.type
_entity.pdbx_description
1 polymer ?
#
loop_
_entity_poly.entity_id
_entity_poly.type
_entity_poly.pdbx_seq_one_letter_code
_entity_poly.pdbx_strand_id
1 'polypeptide(L)'
;MEIMKTALIVIAIAMLTGLSYGQEMPDSDPWYFSAEGIRTAYRYQQSFGERLRSPVRGRDCLLGKQRFVGSFRGKNFSAPCRFVTETIRHIKEMLVAGAARYLFPLDADHAHLAIPLELWEKKYRWLPKDTLLSALLEEPTLAALYHTAEHLIVVDGNTKEGNEEIKKWKERRNVLGFYDGRAIQILPPDPRGFGVGAPASYYTVGGFAFLASPGGELSLFMDGKAIVFDISLDIGDGEPLPDAALKTAAN
;
A
#
# COMPACT_ATOMS: atom_id res chain seq x y z
N MET A 1 7.25 -28.95 70.03
CA MET A 1 8.09 -29.46 68.92
C MET A 1 7.44 -29.06 67.61
N GLU A 2 7.99 -28.00 67.02
CA GLU A 2 8.03 -27.58 65.59
C GLU A 2 6.87 -28.03 64.68
N ILE A 3 5.98 -27.20 64.13
CA ILE A 3 6.11 -25.92 63.39
C ILE A 3 7.25 -25.93 62.35
N MET A 4 6.95 -26.27 61.10
CA MET A 4 7.18 -25.41 59.92
C MET A 4 6.96 -26.13 58.58
N LYS A 5 6.21 -25.45 57.70
CA LYS A 5 6.40 -25.32 56.23
C LYS A 5 6.22 -26.61 55.41
N THR A 6 5.20 -26.72 54.55
CA THR A 6 5.19 -26.01 53.25
C THR A 6 3.75 -25.86 52.73
N ALA A 7 3.41 -24.63 52.36
CA ALA A 7 2.10 -24.16 51.88
C ALA A 7 1.72 -24.83 50.54
N LEU A 8 0.48 -25.29 50.34
CA LEU A 8 -0.64 -24.49 49.81
C LEU A 8 -0.20 -23.37 48.85
N ILE A 9 -0.23 -23.66 47.54
CA ILE A 9 -0.80 -22.84 46.46
C ILE A 9 -1.02 -23.82 45.29
N VAL A 10 -2.17 -24.50 45.32
CA VAL A 10 -2.81 -25.04 44.12
C VAL A 10 -3.96 -24.07 43.86
N ILE A 11 -3.63 -22.91 43.28
CA ILE A 11 -4.58 -21.86 42.93
C ILE A 11 -4.34 -21.54 41.45
N ALA A 12 -5.24 -22.04 40.61
CA ALA A 12 -5.72 -21.43 39.38
C ALA A 12 -4.66 -20.78 38.45
N ILE A 13 -3.78 -21.58 37.85
CA ILE A 13 -3.09 -21.23 36.59
C ILE A 13 -3.80 -21.95 35.42
N ALA A 14 -5.12 -21.80 35.37
CA ALA A 14 -5.97 -22.27 34.27
C ALA A 14 -7.12 -21.30 33.93
N MET A 15 -7.13 -20.09 34.51
CA MET A 15 -8.14 -19.06 34.23
C MET A 15 -7.52 -17.68 34.02
N LEU A 16 -6.43 -17.61 33.26
CA LEU A 16 -5.89 -16.35 32.70
C LEU A 16 -5.54 -16.46 31.21
N THR A 17 -5.92 -17.57 30.55
CA THR A 17 -6.33 -17.49 29.14
C THR A 17 -7.71 -16.85 29.14
N GLY A 18 -7.72 -15.53 29.29
CA GLY A 18 -8.89 -14.71 28.98
C GLY A 18 -9.27 -15.02 27.55
N LEU A 19 -10.26 -15.91 27.44
CA LEU A 19 -11.02 -16.18 26.25
C LEU A 19 -11.67 -14.87 25.82
N SER A 20 -10.94 -14.03 25.10
CA SER A 20 -11.57 -13.39 23.95
C SER A 20 -11.69 -14.49 22.91
N TYR A 21 -12.74 -15.30 23.05
CA TYR A 21 -13.34 -15.99 21.92
C TYR A 21 -13.37 -14.95 20.80
N GLY A 22 -12.58 -15.18 19.75
CA GLY A 22 -12.87 -14.58 18.47
C GLY A 22 -14.28 -15.05 18.15
N GLN A 23 -15.25 -14.14 18.28
CA GLN A 23 -16.56 -14.39 17.72
C GLN A 23 -16.30 -14.64 16.24
N GLU A 24 -16.65 -15.85 15.79
CA GLU A 24 -16.65 -16.20 14.38
C GLU A 24 -17.37 -15.07 13.63
N MET A 25 -16.62 -14.37 12.79
CA MET A 25 -17.22 -13.42 11.88
C MET A 25 -18.18 -14.23 10.99
N PRO A 26 -19.47 -13.87 10.92
CA PRO A 26 -20.45 -14.64 10.16
C PRO A 26 -20.04 -14.61 8.69
N ASP A 27 -19.76 -15.79 8.11
CA ASP A 27 -19.34 -16.00 6.71
C ASP A 27 -18.55 -14.81 6.12
N SER A 28 -17.48 -14.41 6.82
CA SER A 28 -16.62 -13.35 6.30
C SER A 28 -15.95 -13.89 5.05
N ASP A 29 -16.30 -13.33 3.90
CA ASP A 29 -15.48 -13.43 2.69
C ASP A 29 -14.00 -13.31 3.11
N PRO A 30 -13.16 -14.33 2.87
CA PRO A 30 -11.78 -14.38 3.35
C PRO A 30 -10.93 -13.21 2.84
N TRP A 31 -11.49 -12.41 1.92
CA TRP A 31 -10.87 -11.23 1.34
C TRP A 31 -10.98 -9.95 2.18
N TYR A 32 -11.74 -9.92 3.29
CA TYR A 32 -11.96 -8.68 4.05
C TYR A 32 -11.67 -8.78 5.56
N PHE A 33 -11.19 -7.67 6.14
CA PHE A 33 -10.69 -7.59 7.51
C PHE A 33 -11.24 -6.36 8.25
N SER A 34 -11.40 -6.49 9.56
CA SER A 34 -11.70 -5.35 10.44
C SER A 34 -10.49 -4.42 10.57
N ALA A 35 -10.73 -3.15 10.95
CA ALA A 35 -9.64 -2.20 11.22
C ALA A 35 -8.65 -2.71 12.29
N GLU A 36 -9.14 -3.44 13.29
CA GLU A 36 -8.31 -4.05 14.33
C GLU A 36 -7.49 -5.24 13.81
N GLY A 37 -8.08 -6.06 12.94
CA GLY A 37 -7.37 -7.15 12.26
C GLY A 37 -6.23 -6.62 11.39
N ILE A 38 -6.50 -5.58 10.60
CA ILE A 38 -5.50 -4.89 9.77
C ILE A 38 -4.38 -4.32 10.65
N ARG A 39 -4.73 -3.63 11.74
CA ARG A 39 -3.75 -3.09 12.69
C ARG A 39 -2.86 -4.17 13.29
N THR A 40 -3.44 -5.31 13.66
CA THR A 40 -2.71 -6.44 14.25
C THR A 40 -1.77 -7.07 13.24
N ALA A 41 -2.23 -7.32 12.01
CA ALA A 41 -1.41 -7.84 10.93
C ALA A 41 -0.25 -6.90 10.58
N TYR A 42 -0.49 -5.59 10.53
CA TYR A 42 0.56 -4.61 10.31
C TYR A 42 1.65 -4.66 11.39
N ARG A 43 1.29 -4.75 12.67
CA ARG A 43 2.27 -4.84 13.76
C ARG A 43 3.19 -6.05 13.61
N TYR A 44 2.63 -7.19 13.19
CA TYR A 44 3.42 -8.37 12.89
C TYR A 44 4.36 -8.12 11.70
N GLN A 45 3.83 -7.62 10.58
CA GLN A 45 4.61 -7.31 9.39
C GLN A 45 5.76 -6.32 9.67
N GLN A 46 5.49 -5.26 10.43
CA GLN A 46 6.49 -4.26 10.79
C GLN A 46 7.59 -4.81 11.70
N SER A 47 7.29 -5.81 12.53
CA SER A 47 8.22 -6.35 13.52
C SER A 47 9.00 -7.58 13.02
N PHE A 48 8.36 -8.40 12.19
CA PHE A 48 8.83 -9.74 11.84
C PHE A 48 8.67 -10.06 10.34
N GLY A 49 8.02 -9.18 9.57
CA GLY A 49 7.69 -9.44 8.18
C GLY A 49 8.91 -9.44 7.27
N GLU A 50 8.79 -10.20 6.18
CA GLU A 50 9.80 -10.22 5.13
C GLU A 50 9.82 -8.92 4.34
N ARG A 51 10.95 -8.69 3.66
CA ARG A 51 11.14 -7.60 2.71
C ARG A 51 10.46 -7.92 1.37
N LEU A 52 10.27 -6.90 0.54
CA LEU A 52 9.89 -7.13 -0.85
C LEU A 52 11.01 -7.83 -1.62
N ARG A 53 10.62 -8.61 -2.63
CA ARG A 53 11.57 -9.16 -3.60
C ARG A 53 12.08 -8.04 -4.51
N SER A 54 13.38 -8.08 -4.81
CA SER A 54 14.04 -7.13 -5.73
C SER A 54 13.77 -5.65 -5.40
N PRO A 55 13.97 -5.20 -4.14
CA PRO A 55 13.67 -3.83 -3.78
C PRO A 55 14.58 -2.85 -4.55
N VAL A 56 14.05 -1.67 -4.86
CA VAL A 56 14.84 -0.60 -5.47
C VAL A 56 15.97 -0.19 -4.53
N ARG A 57 17.17 0.00 -5.07
CA ARG A 57 18.32 0.51 -4.30
C ARG A 57 18.23 2.02 -4.16
N GLY A 58 17.20 2.48 -3.45
CA GLY A 58 16.79 3.89 -3.40
C GLY A 58 17.43 4.72 -2.28
N ARG A 59 18.19 4.11 -1.36
CA ARG A 59 18.85 4.84 -0.25
C ARG A 59 19.72 5.99 -0.75
N ASP A 60 20.43 5.78 -1.86
CA ASP A 60 21.29 6.81 -2.45
C ASP A 60 20.53 8.03 -2.98
N CYS A 61 19.24 7.88 -3.33
CA CYS A 61 18.40 9.01 -3.70
C CYS A 61 18.21 9.98 -2.55
N LEU A 62 18.14 9.47 -1.32
CA LEU A 62 18.07 10.29 -0.10
C LEU A 62 19.39 10.98 0.23
N LEU A 63 20.49 10.54 -0.41
CA LEU A 63 21.83 11.13 -0.30
C LEU A 63 22.16 12.07 -1.47
N GLY A 64 21.18 12.42 -2.31
CA GLY A 64 21.33 13.38 -3.38
C GLY A 64 21.76 12.81 -4.74
N LYS A 65 21.81 11.48 -4.91
CA LYS A 65 21.97 10.91 -6.25
C LYS A 65 20.78 11.27 -7.14
N GLN A 66 21.06 11.40 -8.42
CA GLN A 66 20.04 11.74 -9.43
C GLN A 66 19.33 10.51 -9.99
N ARG A 67 19.91 9.32 -9.83
CA ARG A 67 19.39 8.07 -10.39
C ARG A 67 19.54 6.91 -9.41
N PHE A 68 18.57 6.00 -9.41
CA PHE A 68 18.65 4.72 -8.73
C PHE A 68 18.83 3.58 -9.73
N VAL A 69 19.15 2.40 -9.21
CA VAL A 69 19.14 1.14 -9.96
C VAL A 69 18.00 0.28 -9.42
N GLY A 70 17.12 -0.14 -10.32
CA GLY A 70 16.02 -1.06 -10.05
C GLY A 70 16.12 -2.32 -10.90
N SER A 71 15.25 -3.29 -10.62
CA SER A 71 15.07 -4.49 -11.45
C SER A 71 13.60 -4.62 -11.81
N PHE A 72 13.33 -5.06 -13.04
CA PHE A 72 12.00 -5.41 -13.52
C PHE A 72 12.12 -6.65 -14.41
N ARG A 73 11.35 -7.71 -14.12
CA ARG A 73 11.41 -8.98 -14.87
C ARG A 73 12.85 -9.53 -14.99
N GLY A 74 13.61 -9.44 -13.90
CA GLY A 74 15.01 -9.89 -13.82
C GLY A 74 16.03 -9.03 -14.58
N LYS A 75 15.63 -7.90 -15.18
CA LYS A 75 16.55 -6.98 -15.87
C LYS A 75 16.77 -5.72 -15.04
N ASN A 76 18.03 -5.36 -14.85
CA ASN A 76 18.39 -4.10 -14.21
C ASN A 76 18.15 -2.92 -15.16
N PHE A 77 17.67 -1.81 -14.61
CA PHE A 77 17.58 -0.53 -15.30
C PHE A 77 17.96 0.61 -14.35
N SER A 78 18.22 1.79 -14.92
CA SER A 78 18.43 3.02 -14.16
C SER A 78 17.29 3.98 -14.43
N ALA A 79 16.77 4.61 -13.38
CA ALA A 79 15.69 5.59 -13.46
C ALA A 79 15.94 6.77 -12.51
N PRO A 80 15.25 7.91 -12.69
CA PRO A 80 15.45 9.10 -11.88
C PRO A 80 15.09 8.88 -10.41
N CYS A 81 15.91 9.43 -9.52
CA CYS A 81 15.64 9.41 -8.07
C CYS A 81 14.37 10.17 -7.69
N ARG A 82 13.86 11.05 -8.58
CA ARG A 82 12.53 11.68 -8.45
C ARG A 82 11.45 10.66 -8.16
N PHE A 83 11.48 9.49 -8.79
CA PHE A 83 10.50 8.44 -8.51
C PHE A 83 10.51 8.01 -7.04
N VAL A 84 11.69 7.76 -6.48
CA VAL A 84 11.83 7.32 -5.08
C VAL A 84 11.41 8.43 -4.12
N THR A 85 11.91 9.66 -4.33
CA THR A 85 11.64 10.78 -3.42
C THR A 85 10.18 11.22 -3.45
N GLU A 86 9.56 11.27 -4.62
CA GLU A 86 8.14 11.60 -4.76
C GLU A 86 7.25 10.47 -4.22
N THR A 87 7.61 9.20 -4.42
CA THR A 87 6.87 8.09 -3.78
C THR A 87 6.88 8.20 -2.27
N ILE A 88 8.05 8.50 -1.67
CA ILE A 88 8.15 8.74 -0.22
C ILE A 88 7.25 9.92 0.20
N ARG A 89 7.24 11.00 -0.58
CA ARG A 89 6.37 12.16 -0.33
C ARG A 89 4.88 11.78 -0.41
N HIS A 90 4.45 11.08 -1.46
CA HIS A 90 3.08 10.63 -1.62
C HIS A 90 2.64 9.78 -0.43
N ILE A 91 3.45 8.80 -0.03
CA ILE A 91 3.16 7.93 1.11
C ILE A 91 3.00 8.76 2.38
N LYS A 92 3.91 9.70 2.64
CA LYS A 92 3.81 10.59 3.80
C LYS A 92 2.53 11.42 3.77
N GLU A 93 2.18 12.00 2.62
CA GLU A 93 0.96 12.80 2.47
C GLU A 93 -0.30 11.95 2.65
N MET A 94 -0.32 10.70 2.16
CA MET A 94 -1.44 9.78 2.35
C MET A 94 -1.64 9.44 3.82
N LEU A 95 -0.56 9.19 4.56
CA LEU A 95 -0.61 8.93 6.00
C LEU A 95 -1.13 10.15 6.76
N VAL A 96 -0.63 11.35 6.45
CA VAL A 96 -1.06 12.61 7.08
C VAL A 96 -2.53 12.92 6.76
N ALA A 97 -2.97 12.66 5.52
CA ALA A 97 -4.35 12.89 5.10
C ALA A 97 -5.32 11.79 5.58
N GLY A 98 -4.82 10.73 6.22
CA GLY A 98 -5.62 9.58 6.64
C GLY A 98 -6.19 8.79 5.46
N ALA A 99 -5.59 8.90 4.28
CA ALA A 99 -5.87 8.04 3.13
C ALA A 99 -5.19 6.67 3.25
N ALA A 100 -4.14 6.58 4.07
CA ALA A 100 -3.55 5.33 4.53
C ALA A 100 -3.29 5.42 6.04
N ARG A 101 -3.21 4.27 6.70
CA ARG A 101 -2.76 4.14 8.11
C ARG A 101 -1.49 3.30 8.22
N TYR A 102 -1.32 2.32 7.34
CA TYR A 102 -0.31 1.28 7.40
C TYR A 102 0.24 0.97 6.01
N LEU A 103 1.55 0.74 5.90
CA LEU A 103 2.21 0.38 4.65
C LEU A 103 2.36 -1.14 4.54
N PHE A 104 1.30 -1.84 4.16
CA PHE A 104 1.28 -3.28 3.95
C PHE A 104 -0.01 -3.75 3.23
N PRO A 105 -0.08 -5.01 2.77
CA PRO A 105 -1.12 -5.50 1.84
C PRO A 105 -2.57 -5.26 2.20
N LEU A 106 -2.93 -5.22 3.48
CA LEU A 106 -4.35 -5.03 3.86
C LEU A 106 -4.75 -3.56 3.99
N ASP A 107 -3.82 -2.63 3.81
CA ASP A 107 -4.11 -1.20 3.75
C ASP A 107 -3.50 -0.57 2.49
N ALA A 108 -2.24 -0.13 2.53
CA ALA A 108 -1.56 0.47 1.38
C ALA A 108 -0.29 -0.31 1.06
N ASP A 109 -0.24 -0.99 -0.09
CA ASP A 109 0.92 -1.79 -0.50
C ASP A 109 1.31 -1.69 -1.96
N HIS A 110 0.49 -1.07 -2.81
CA HIS A 110 0.79 -0.94 -4.21
C HIS A 110 0.19 0.31 -4.82
N ALA A 111 0.66 0.62 -6.02
CA ALA A 111 0.10 1.67 -6.86
C ALA A 111 0.27 1.30 -8.32
N HIS A 112 -0.66 1.75 -9.15
CA HIS A 112 -0.55 1.70 -10.61
C HIS A 112 0.14 2.95 -11.12
N LEU A 113 1.06 2.80 -12.08
CA LEU A 113 1.56 3.99 -12.77
C LEU A 113 0.46 4.50 -13.69
N ALA A 114 0.23 5.81 -13.64
CA ALA A 114 -0.77 6.50 -14.42
C ALA A 114 -0.10 7.60 -15.24
N ILE A 115 -0.45 7.69 -16.52
CA ILE A 115 0.08 8.71 -17.42
C ILE A 115 -1.08 9.44 -18.11
N PRO A 116 -0.98 10.77 -18.37
CA PRO A 116 -2.01 11.45 -19.13
C PRO A 116 -2.35 10.70 -20.43
N LEU A 117 -3.65 10.45 -20.65
CA LEU A 117 -4.13 9.62 -21.76
C LEU A 117 -3.63 10.13 -23.11
N GLU A 118 -3.55 11.45 -23.29
CA GLU A 118 -3.00 12.06 -24.50
C GLU A 118 -1.54 11.65 -24.76
N LEU A 119 -0.71 11.59 -23.71
CA LEU A 119 0.69 11.16 -23.82
C LEU A 119 0.78 9.66 -24.07
N TRP A 120 -0.10 8.86 -23.44
CA TRP A 120 -0.19 7.44 -23.74
C TRP A 120 -0.43 7.21 -25.23
N GLU A 121 -1.48 7.83 -25.78
CA GLU A 121 -1.91 7.67 -27.16
C GLU A 121 -0.85 8.13 -28.18
N LYS A 122 -0.17 9.24 -27.89
CA LYS A 122 0.80 9.85 -28.81
C LYS A 122 2.20 9.26 -28.72
N LYS A 123 2.62 8.78 -27.54
CA LYS A 123 4.03 8.44 -27.26
C LYS A 123 4.20 7.02 -26.72
N TYR A 124 3.53 6.68 -25.62
CA TYR A 124 3.90 5.50 -24.84
C TYR A 124 3.27 4.19 -25.32
N ARG A 125 2.07 4.21 -25.91
CA ARG A 125 1.39 3.00 -26.40
C ARG A 125 2.16 2.25 -27.51
N TRP A 126 3.09 2.96 -28.15
CA TRP A 126 3.90 2.45 -29.26
C TRP A 126 5.29 1.97 -28.83
N LEU A 127 5.64 2.13 -27.55
CA LEU A 127 6.95 1.71 -27.06
C LEU A 127 6.99 0.19 -26.83
N PRO A 128 8.14 -0.46 -27.12
CA PRO A 128 8.38 -1.84 -26.74
C PRO A 128 8.20 -2.06 -25.23
N LYS A 129 7.55 -3.16 -24.84
CA LYS A 129 7.23 -3.50 -23.42
C LYS A 129 8.47 -3.46 -22.51
N ASP A 130 9.64 -3.80 -23.02
CA ASP A 130 10.91 -3.85 -22.29
C ASP A 130 11.55 -2.48 -22.04
N THR A 131 11.17 -1.45 -22.79
CA THR A 131 11.63 -0.06 -22.61
C THR A 131 10.57 0.85 -21.97
N LEU A 132 9.31 0.39 -21.94
CA LEU A 132 8.18 1.19 -21.50
C LEU A 132 8.34 1.66 -20.05
N LEU A 133 8.71 0.78 -19.13
CA LEU A 133 8.83 1.14 -17.71
C LEU A 133 9.87 2.25 -17.49
N SER A 134 11.08 2.11 -18.04
CA SER A 134 12.11 3.14 -17.88
C SER A 134 11.67 4.46 -18.50
N ALA A 135 11.02 4.44 -19.66
CA ALA A 135 10.49 5.64 -20.29
C ALA A 135 9.39 6.32 -19.44
N LEU A 136 8.49 5.54 -18.82
CA LEU A 136 7.45 6.06 -17.92
C LEU A 136 8.07 6.73 -16.69
N LEU A 137 9.09 6.12 -16.08
CA LEU A 137 9.75 6.68 -14.89
C LEU A 137 10.54 7.98 -15.17
N GLU A 138 10.89 8.24 -16.43
CA GLU A 138 11.48 9.51 -16.86
C GLU A 138 10.43 10.62 -17.05
N GLU A 139 9.17 10.27 -17.32
CA GLU A 139 8.09 11.21 -17.63
C GLU A 139 7.79 12.15 -16.44
N PRO A 140 8.01 13.48 -16.57
CA PRO A 140 7.71 14.42 -15.50
C PRO A 140 6.25 14.41 -15.07
N THR A 141 5.33 14.20 -16.01
CA THR A 141 3.88 14.20 -15.76
C THR A 141 3.34 12.85 -15.28
N LEU A 142 4.21 11.88 -14.99
CA LEU A 142 3.83 10.61 -14.41
C LEU A 142 3.03 10.85 -13.13
N ALA A 143 2.05 10.00 -12.90
CA ALA A 143 1.30 9.90 -11.67
C ALA A 143 1.31 8.45 -11.16
N ALA A 144 0.93 8.27 -9.90
CA ALA A 144 0.66 6.98 -9.29
C ALA A 144 -0.78 6.97 -8.75
N LEU A 145 -1.55 5.97 -9.15
CA LEU A 145 -2.88 5.70 -8.61
C LEU A 145 -2.73 4.68 -7.48
N TYR A 146 -2.95 5.14 -6.25
CA TYR A 146 -2.92 4.30 -5.05
C TYR A 146 -4.34 3.84 -4.73
N HIS A 147 -4.45 2.57 -4.40
CA HIS A 147 -5.62 1.98 -3.77
C HIS A 147 -5.24 1.55 -2.37
N THR A 148 -5.97 2.06 -1.38
CA THR A 148 -5.76 1.70 0.02
C THR A 148 -7.00 1.04 0.59
N ALA A 149 -6.92 0.46 1.79
CA ALA A 149 -8.07 -0.06 2.53
C ALA A 149 -9.02 -0.96 1.68
N GLU A 150 -8.50 -1.64 0.66
CA GLU A 150 -9.32 -2.42 -0.29
C GLU A 150 -10.02 -3.56 0.45
N HIS A 151 -9.30 -4.14 1.40
CA HIS A 151 -9.73 -5.23 2.25
C HIS A 151 -10.44 -4.77 3.53
N LEU A 152 -10.65 -3.47 3.76
CA LEU A 152 -11.23 -2.96 5.01
C LEU A 152 -12.76 -3.10 5.06
N ILE A 153 -13.28 -3.68 6.14
CA ILE A 153 -14.71 -3.69 6.47
C ILE A 153 -15.08 -2.43 7.27
N VAL A 154 -16.15 -1.74 6.86
CA VAL A 154 -16.66 -0.52 7.54
C VAL A 154 -17.66 -0.82 8.65
N VAL A 155 -18.44 -1.90 8.47
CA VAL A 155 -19.49 -2.31 9.40
C VAL A 155 -18.93 -3.40 10.31
N ASP A 156 -18.97 -3.18 11.62
CA ASP A 156 -18.62 -4.23 12.56
C ASP A 156 -19.68 -5.34 12.50
N GLY A 157 -19.25 -6.58 12.21
CA GLY A 157 -20.15 -7.74 12.08
C GLY A 157 -20.94 -8.05 13.35
N ASN A 158 -20.44 -7.62 14.52
CA ASN A 158 -21.09 -7.87 15.81
C ASN A 158 -22.15 -6.83 16.17
N THR A 159 -21.93 -5.56 15.82
CA THR A 159 -22.85 -4.47 16.19
C THR A 159 -23.75 -4.03 15.04
N LYS A 160 -23.38 -4.35 13.80
CA LYS A 160 -23.98 -3.81 12.56
C LYS A 160 -23.97 -2.27 12.50
N GLU A 161 -23.24 -1.62 13.40
CA GLU A 161 -23.08 -0.17 13.42
C GLU A 161 -21.83 0.21 12.62
N GLY A 162 -21.97 1.22 11.77
CA GLY A 162 -20.85 1.78 11.02
C GLY A 162 -19.98 2.64 11.93
N ASN A 163 -18.68 2.39 11.94
CA ASN A 163 -17.74 3.29 12.59
C ASN A 163 -17.39 4.45 11.63
N GLU A 164 -17.79 5.67 11.98
CA GLU A 164 -17.57 6.87 11.16
C GLU A 164 -16.10 7.15 10.85
N GLU A 165 -15.17 6.78 11.74
CA GLU A 165 -13.73 6.92 11.51
C GLU A 165 -13.23 5.93 10.45
N ILE A 166 -13.74 4.70 10.50
CA ILE A 166 -13.42 3.63 9.53
C ILE A 166 -14.04 3.97 8.17
N LYS A 167 -15.26 4.52 8.16
CA LYS A 167 -15.92 5.00 6.95
C LYS A 167 -15.10 6.10 6.27
N LYS A 168 -14.66 7.11 7.02
CA LYS A 168 -13.79 8.18 6.51
C LYS A 168 -12.47 7.66 5.94
N TRP A 169 -11.88 6.64 6.57
CA TRP A 169 -10.69 5.99 6.03
C TRP A 169 -10.98 5.33 4.68
N LYS A 170 -12.05 4.55 4.56
CA LYS A 170 -12.44 3.90 3.29
C LYS A 170 -12.86 4.89 2.20
N GLU A 171 -13.45 6.02 2.57
CA GLU A 171 -13.84 7.08 1.61
C GLU A 171 -12.64 7.78 0.97
N ARG A 172 -11.47 7.77 1.63
CA ARG A 172 -10.23 8.39 1.14
C ARG A 172 -9.31 7.44 0.38
N ARG A 173 -9.81 6.24 0.08
CA ARG A 173 -8.98 5.10 -0.33
C ARG A 173 -8.34 5.18 -1.71
N ASN A 174 -8.73 6.17 -2.51
CA ASN A 174 -8.23 6.34 -3.87
C ASN A 174 -7.45 7.64 -3.93
N VAL A 175 -6.17 7.56 -4.28
CA VAL A 175 -5.28 8.71 -4.26
C VAL A 175 -4.50 8.77 -5.56
N LEU A 176 -4.40 9.96 -6.13
CA LEU A 176 -3.49 10.27 -7.22
C LEU A 176 -2.28 11.02 -6.66
N GLY A 177 -1.09 10.43 -6.78
CA GLY A 177 0.19 11.09 -6.48
C GLY A 177 0.88 11.53 -7.75
N PHE A 178 1.52 12.70 -7.75
CA PHE A 178 2.13 13.30 -8.94
C PHE A 178 3.64 13.42 -8.80
N TYR A 179 4.37 12.95 -9.81
CA TYR A 179 5.83 12.99 -9.81
C TYR A 179 6.43 14.35 -10.24
N ASP A 180 5.60 15.36 -10.45
CA ASP A 180 5.99 16.74 -10.76
C ASP A 180 6.01 17.67 -9.53
N GLY A 181 5.83 17.12 -8.33
CA GLY A 181 5.86 17.85 -7.07
C GLY A 181 4.51 18.42 -6.61
N ARG A 182 3.43 18.21 -7.37
CA ARG A 182 2.08 18.55 -6.90
C ARG A 182 1.67 17.68 -5.70
N ALA A 183 0.92 18.25 -4.77
CA ALA A 183 0.32 17.52 -3.65
C ALA A 183 -0.56 16.37 -4.15
N ILE A 184 -0.68 15.29 -3.36
CA ILE A 184 -1.62 14.21 -3.67
C ILE A 184 -3.05 14.74 -3.81
N GLN A 185 -3.85 14.04 -4.62
CA GLN A 185 -5.28 14.28 -4.75
C GLN A 185 -6.06 13.06 -4.31
N ILE A 186 -6.87 13.21 -3.25
CA ILE A 186 -7.84 12.20 -2.87
C ILE A 186 -9.01 12.25 -3.86
N LEU A 187 -9.30 11.12 -4.48
CA LEU A 187 -10.36 10.97 -5.46
C LEU A 187 -11.67 10.58 -4.76
N PRO A 188 -12.82 11.03 -5.28
CA PRO A 188 -14.11 10.57 -4.78
C PRO A 188 -14.24 9.05 -4.96
N PRO A 189 -14.93 8.35 -4.04
CA PRO A 189 -15.19 6.92 -4.19
C PRO A 189 -16.07 6.65 -5.42
N ASP A 190 -15.86 5.49 -6.07
CA ASP A 190 -16.74 5.05 -7.18
C ASP A 190 -18.16 4.85 -6.61
N PRO A 191 -19.19 5.45 -7.22
CA PRO A 191 -20.56 5.37 -6.71
C PRO A 191 -21.12 3.93 -6.68
N ARG A 192 -20.53 3.00 -7.43
CA ARG A 192 -20.89 1.58 -7.44
C ARG A 192 -20.18 0.76 -6.35
N GLY A 193 -19.30 1.39 -5.57
CA GLY A 193 -18.59 0.75 -4.45
C GLY A 193 -17.36 -0.07 -4.86
N PHE A 194 -17.10 -0.24 -6.16
CA PHE A 194 -15.88 -0.87 -6.68
C PHE A 194 -14.61 -0.07 -6.31
N GLY A 195 -13.44 -0.73 -6.34
CA GLY A 195 -12.16 -0.01 -6.40
C GLY A 195 -12.19 0.95 -7.58
N VAL A 196 -11.79 2.21 -7.37
CA VAL A 196 -11.96 3.26 -8.40
C VAL A 196 -11.09 2.96 -9.61
N GLY A 197 -11.67 3.02 -10.80
CA GLY A 197 -10.89 3.10 -12.04
C GLY A 197 -10.19 4.46 -12.14
N ALA A 198 -9.00 4.51 -12.71
CA ALA A 198 -8.25 5.75 -12.89
C ALA A 198 -9.13 6.87 -13.49
N PRO A 199 -8.92 8.15 -13.13
CA PRO A 199 -9.64 9.25 -13.77
C PRO A 199 -9.52 9.15 -15.29
N ALA A 200 -10.61 9.43 -16.03
CA ALA A 200 -10.68 9.23 -17.48
C ALA A 200 -9.58 9.96 -18.28
N SER A 201 -8.92 10.96 -17.69
CA SER A 201 -7.78 11.67 -18.26
C SER A 201 -6.44 10.92 -18.14
N TYR A 202 -6.40 9.75 -17.50
CA TYR A 202 -5.20 8.94 -17.30
C TYR A 202 -5.37 7.52 -17.86
N TYR A 203 -4.27 6.99 -18.39
CA TYR A 203 -4.11 5.58 -18.71
C TYR A 203 -3.24 4.91 -17.64
N THR A 204 -3.67 3.78 -17.09
CA THR A 204 -2.90 3.01 -16.10
C THR A 204 -2.11 1.89 -16.76
N VAL A 205 -0.82 1.80 -16.47
CA VAL A 205 0.06 0.79 -17.05
C VAL A 205 1.18 0.40 -16.09
N GLY A 206 1.24 -0.88 -15.73
CA GLY A 206 2.18 -1.37 -14.73
C GLY A 206 1.92 -0.79 -13.34
N GLY A 207 2.91 -0.90 -12.46
CA GLY A 207 2.80 -0.44 -11.09
C GLY A 207 4.04 -0.77 -10.27
N PHE A 208 3.94 -0.53 -8.97
CA PHE A 208 4.96 -0.87 -7.99
C PHE A 208 4.31 -1.24 -6.66
N ALA A 209 5.01 -2.04 -5.88
CA ALA A 209 4.66 -2.38 -4.52
C ALA A 209 5.53 -1.61 -3.53
N PHE A 210 5.03 -1.43 -2.32
CA PHE A 210 5.76 -0.93 -1.17
C PHE A 210 5.32 -1.65 0.11
N LEU A 211 6.26 -1.87 1.03
CA LEU A 211 6.01 -2.69 2.21
C LEU A 211 6.86 -2.24 3.37
N ALA A 212 6.22 -1.92 4.50
CA ALA A 212 6.94 -1.75 5.75
C ALA A 212 7.49 -3.09 6.23
N SER A 213 8.78 -3.10 6.57
CA SER A 213 9.45 -4.25 7.16
C SER A 213 10.66 -3.75 7.97
N PRO A 214 11.11 -4.50 9.00
CA PRO A 214 12.25 -4.07 9.81
C PRO A 214 13.55 -4.01 9.01
N GLY A 215 13.62 -4.71 7.88
CA GLY A 215 14.80 -4.76 7.00
C GLY A 215 14.77 -3.79 5.81
N GLY A 216 13.74 -2.95 5.67
CA GLY A 216 13.59 -2.08 4.51
C GLY A 216 14.75 -1.07 4.31
N GLU A 217 14.92 -0.60 3.07
CA GLU A 217 16.02 0.30 2.69
C GLU A 217 15.67 1.78 2.68
N LEU A 218 14.37 2.11 2.67
CA LEU A 218 13.87 3.47 2.66
C LEU A 218 13.25 3.79 4.02
N SER A 219 13.18 5.09 4.33
CA SER A 219 12.57 5.56 5.56
C SER A 219 11.81 6.85 5.34
N LEU A 220 10.67 6.97 6.01
CA LEU A 220 10.00 8.26 6.21
C LEU A 220 9.80 8.51 7.70
N PHE A 221 9.84 9.78 8.10
CA PHE A 221 9.63 10.20 9.48
C PHE A 221 8.25 10.82 9.65
N MET A 222 7.51 10.32 10.63
CA MET A 222 6.17 10.79 11.00
C MET A 222 5.96 10.60 12.50
N ASP A 223 5.46 11.62 13.19
CA ASP A 223 5.16 11.60 14.63
C ASP A 223 6.29 11.04 15.52
N GLY A 224 7.53 11.46 15.22
CA GLY A 224 8.71 11.02 15.95
C GLY A 224 9.13 9.57 15.71
N LYS A 225 8.50 8.87 14.76
CA LYS A 225 8.82 7.48 14.39
C LYS A 225 9.33 7.41 12.95
N ALA A 226 10.33 6.56 12.74
CA ALA A 226 10.74 6.16 11.41
C ALA A 226 9.91 4.96 10.96
N ILE A 227 9.24 5.08 9.83
CA ILE A 227 8.64 3.93 9.12
C ILE A 227 9.66 3.50 8.07
N VAL A 228 10.22 2.31 8.26
CA VAL A 228 11.19 1.69 7.35
C VAL A 228 10.44 0.77 6.39
N PHE A 229 10.73 0.89 5.10
CA PHE A 229 10.00 0.18 4.06
C PHE A 229 10.83 -0.01 2.79
N ASP A 230 10.36 -0.89 1.92
CA ASP A 230 10.90 -1.10 0.57
C ASP A 230 9.91 -0.63 -0.50
N ILE A 231 10.42 -0.35 -1.70
CA ILE A 231 9.64 -0.23 -2.93
C ILE A 231 10.15 -1.29 -3.91
N SER A 232 9.27 -1.96 -4.65
CA SER A 232 9.63 -2.88 -5.73
C SER A 232 8.81 -2.59 -6.98
N LEU A 233 9.48 -2.56 -8.13
CA LEU A 233 8.84 -2.40 -9.45
C LEU A 233 8.51 -3.76 -10.08
N ASP A 234 8.90 -4.85 -9.44
CA ASP A 234 8.67 -6.22 -9.88
C ASP A 234 7.38 -6.76 -9.25
N ILE A 235 6.27 -6.03 -9.47
CA ILE A 235 4.94 -6.55 -9.15
C ILE A 235 4.58 -7.57 -10.23
N GLY A 236 4.42 -8.84 -9.82
CA GLY A 236 4.37 -9.98 -10.74
C GLY A 236 3.41 -9.78 -11.92
N ASP A 237 3.82 -10.27 -13.09
CA ASP A 237 3.11 -10.50 -14.37
C ASP A 237 1.78 -9.75 -14.62
N GLY A 238 1.70 -8.49 -14.22
CA GLY A 238 0.72 -7.56 -14.74
C GLY A 238 1.02 -7.34 -16.21
N GLU A 239 0.57 -8.26 -17.07
CA GLU A 239 0.24 -7.93 -18.44
C GLU A 239 -0.53 -6.60 -18.40
N PRO A 240 -0.21 -5.62 -19.26
CA PRO A 240 -1.05 -4.44 -19.38
C PRO A 240 -2.49 -4.93 -19.51
N LEU A 241 -3.38 -4.42 -18.64
CA LEU A 241 -4.79 -4.78 -18.69
C LEU A 241 -5.22 -4.73 -20.16
N PRO A 242 -5.76 -5.83 -20.73
CA PRO A 242 -6.14 -5.82 -22.12
C PRO A 242 -7.07 -4.64 -22.36
N ASP A 243 -6.91 -3.92 -23.48
CA ASP A 243 -7.68 -2.71 -23.85
C ASP A 243 -9.22 -2.87 -23.66
N ALA A 244 -9.71 -4.11 -23.63
CA ALA A 244 -11.10 -4.45 -23.32
C ALA A 244 -11.57 -4.06 -21.90
N ALA A 245 -10.69 -4.05 -20.90
CA ALA A 245 -11.06 -3.72 -19.50
C ALA A 245 -11.29 -2.21 -19.29
N LEU A 246 -10.78 -1.35 -20.18
CA LEU A 246 -10.94 0.10 -20.10
C LEU A 246 -12.22 0.61 -20.78
N LYS A 247 -12.83 -0.17 -21.67
CA LYS A 247 -14.10 0.22 -22.33
C LYS A 247 -15.34 0.09 -21.43
N THR A 248 -15.26 -0.70 -20.36
CA THR A 248 -16.39 -0.92 -19.43
C THR A 248 -16.42 0.03 -18.24
N ALA A 249 -15.36 0.83 -18.02
CA ALA A 249 -15.33 1.83 -16.96
C ALA A 249 -15.86 3.22 -17.40
N ALA A 250 -16.15 3.40 -18.70
CA ALA A 250 -16.57 4.68 -19.29
C ALA A 250 -18.05 4.73 -19.70
N ASN A 251 -18.88 3.76 -19.30
CA ASN A 251 -20.34 3.77 -19.48
C ASN A 251 -21.06 3.62 -18.14
#